data_AF-A0A2V9J0F4-F1
#
_entry.id   AF-A0A2V9J0F4-F1
#
_cell.length_a   1.000
_cell.length_b   1.000
_cell.length_c   1.000
_cell.angle_alpha   90.00
_cell.angle_beta   90.00
_cell.angle_gamma   90.00
#
_symmetry.space_group_name_H-M   'P 1'
#
loop_
_entity.id
_entity.type
_entity.pdbx_description
1 polymer ?
#
loop_
_entity_poly.entity_id
_entity_poly.type
_entity_poly.pdbx_seq_one_letter_code
_entity_poly.pdbx_strand_id
1 'polypeptide(L)'
;MIVQRGREPKTVAFFRVSGGALRGPVMLSLEEKVSSPIPLDHQIRTLLEPLEAEGRLERPPESDPVPDRLDATAEASSLPPWEHLSFLARWYYSSFREGELVMLARNQEIPHARLIRVCRKILAAGQEEGGKQ
;
A
#
# COMPACT_ATOMS: atom_id res chain seq x y z
N MET A 1 -0.83 3.19 6.25
CA MET A 1 -0.68 3.07 4.79
C MET A 1 0.65 3.67 4.38
N ILE A 2 1.41 2.95 3.57
CA ILE A 2 2.68 3.40 3.02
C ILE A 2 2.40 3.85 1.59
N VAL A 3 2.93 5.01 1.21
CA VAL A 3 2.84 5.56 -0.13
C VAL A 3 4.27 5.75 -0.61
N GLN A 4 4.67 5.11 -1.70
CA GLN A 4 6.03 5.22 -2.22
C GLN A 4 6.01 5.51 -3.72
N ARG A 5 7.10 6.07 -4.23
CA ARG A 5 7.26 6.27 -5.67
C ARG A 5 7.30 4.89 -6.35
N GLY A 6 6.62 4.77 -7.48
CA GLY A 6 6.73 3.59 -8.33
C GLY A 6 8.01 3.63 -9.17
N ARG A 7 8.37 2.48 -9.76
CA ARG A 7 9.57 2.38 -10.61
C ARG A 7 9.43 3.17 -11.90
N GLU A 8 8.21 3.31 -12.41
CA GLU A 8 7.92 4.08 -13.60
C GLU A 8 7.72 5.57 -13.27
N PRO A 9 8.10 6.49 -14.18
CA PRO A 9 7.87 7.92 -13.98
C PRO A 9 6.40 8.23 -13.70
N LYS A 10 6.14 9.20 -12.81
CA LYS A 10 4.78 9.62 -12.42
C LYS A 10 3.89 8.50 -11.84
N THR A 11 4.46 7.38 -11.41
CA THR A 11 3.71 6.30 -10.73
C THR A 11 3.93 6.31 -9.22
N VAL A 12 2.93 5.86 -8.48
CA VAL A 12 2.93 5.74 -7.01
C VAL A 12 2.40 4.37 -6.63
N ALA A 13 3.03 3.73 -5.65
CA ALA A 13 2.60 2.46 -5.07
C ALA A 13 2.04 2.65 -3.66
N PHE A 14 0.92 1.98 -3.38
CA PHE A 14 0.27 1.97 -2.07
C PHE A 14 0.40 0.60 -1.41
N PHE A 15 0.75 0.61 -0.13
CA PHE A 15 0.72 -0.59 0.71
C PHE A 15 -0.10 -0.34 1.96
N ARG A 16 -1.01 -1.26 2.29
CA ARG A 16 -1.76 -1.21 3.54
C ARG A 16 -1.04 -2.05 4.59
N VAL A 17 -0.90 -1.50 5.80
CA VAL A 17 -0.42 -2.23 6.96
C VAL A 17 -1.56 -2.28 7.97
N SER A 18 -2.02 -3.47 8.32
CA SER A 18 -3.10 -3.70 9.28
C SER A 18 -2.93 -5.07 9.91
N GLY A 19 -3.18 -5.20 11.22
CA GLY A 19 -3.10 -6.51 11.90
C GLY A 19 -1.71 -7.14 11.94
N GLY A 20 -0.65 -6.41 11.59
CA GLY A 20 0.69 -6.98 11.38
C GLY A 20 0.92 -7.55 9.97
N ALA A 21 -0.10 -7.52 9.10
CA ALA A 21 0.02 -7.87 7.70
C ALA A 21 0.35 -6.63 6.85
N LEU A 22 1.25 -6.80 5.88
CA LEU A 22 1.53 -5.84 4.82
C LEU A 22 0.83 -6.33 3.54
N ARG A 23 0.05 -5.46 2.90
CA ARG A 23 -0.74 -5.75 1.69
C ARG A 23 -0.47 -4.75 0.59
N GLY A 24 -0.71 -5.16 -0.65
CA GLY A 24 -0.32 -4.43 -1.86
C GLY A 24 0.92 -5.06 -2.52
N PRO A 25 1.60 -4.34 -3.43
CA PRO A 25 1.32 -2.97 -3.85
C PRO A 25 0.06 -2.86 -4.70
N VAL A 26 -0.59 -1.70 -4.62
CA VAL A 26 -1.47 -1.25 -5.71
C VAL A 26 -0.88 -0.01 -6.36
N MET A 27 -0.87 0.02 -7.69
CA MET A 27 -0.16 1.02 -8.49
C MET A 27 -1.11 2.06 -9.07
N LEU A 28 -0.76 3.34 -8.94
CA LEU A 28 -1.44 4.48 -9.55
C LEU A 28 -0.49 5.19 -10.52
N SER A 29 -0.93 5.37 -11.77
CA SER A 29 -0.26 6.27 -12.72
C SER A 29 -0.93 7.64 -12.71
N LEU A 30 -0.12 8.70 -12.58
CA LEU A 30 -0.54 10.11 -12.63
C LEU A 30 -0.09 10.74 -13.96
N GLU A 31 0.00 9.95 -15.03
CA GLU A 31 0.30 10.46 -16.35
C GLU A 31 -0.71 11.54 -16.78
N GLU A 32 -0.16 12.58 -17.40
CA GLU A 32 -0.91 13.77 -17.84
C GLU A 32 -1.75 13.49 -19.09
N LYS A 33 -1.47 12.37 -19.79
CA LYS A 33 -2.19 11.91 -20.97
C LYS A 33 -3.23 10.84 -20.61
N VAL A 34 -4.27 11.21 -19.87
CA VAL A 34 -5.49 10.38 -19.84
C VAL A 34 -6.62 11.18 -20.47
N SER A 35 -7.01 10.77 -21.68
CA SER A 35 -8.08 11.39 -22.47
C SER A 35 -9.50 11.03 -21.96
N SER A 36 -9.65 10.60 -20.71
CA SER A 36 -10.97 10.30 -20.10
C SER A 36 -11.13 10.99 -18.73
N PRO A 37 -12.35 11.40 -18.36
CA PRO A 37 -12.59 12.44 -17.36
C PRO A 37 -12.78 11.91 -15.93
N ILE A 38 -12.16 10.80 -15.56
CA ILE A 38 -12.36 10.24 -14.20
C ILE A 38 -11.53 11.08 -13.22
N PRO A 39 -12.15 11.78 -12.25
CA PRO A 39 -11.42 12.55 -11.26
C PRO A 39 -10.45 11.67 -10.47
N LEU A 40 -9.26 12.18 -10.18
CA LEU A 40 -8.21 11.44 -9.45
C LEU A 40 -8.71 10.84 -8.12
N ASP A 41 -9.60 11.55 -7.43
CA ASP A 41 -10.20 11.05 -6.18
C ASP A 41 -10.98 9.75 -6.40
N HIS A 42 -11.76 9.67 -7.48
CA HIS A 42 -12.49 8.46 -7.83
C HIS A 42 -11.54 7.33 -8.22
N GLN A 43 -10.47 7.62 -8.99
CA GLN A 43 -9.47 6.62 -9.33
C GLN A 43 -8.82 6.04 -8.09
N ILE A 44 -8.40 6.88 -7.14
CA ILE A 44 -7.78 6.44 -5.89
C ILE A 44 -8.77 5.62 -5.04
N ARG A 45 -10.04 6.01 -4.97
CA ARG A 45 -11.07 5.24 -4.25
C ARG A 45 -11.19 3.82 -4.81
N THR A 46 -11.48 3.71 -6.10
CA THR A 46 -11.64 2.41 -6.78
C THR A 46 -10.37 1.57 -6.65
N LEU A 47 -9.21 2.20 -6.76
CA LEU A 47 -7.92 1.52 -6.69
C LEU A 47 -7.62 0.96 -5.29
N LEU A 48 -8.04 1.63 -4.23
CA LEU A 48 -7.77 1.23 -2.84
C LEU A 48 -8.80 0.25 -2.27
N GLU A 49 -9.95 0.09 -2.92
CA GLU A 49 -11.03 -0.82 -2.50
C GLU A 49 -10.57 -2.26 -2.23
N PRO A 50 -9.72 -2.90 -3.07
CA PRO A 50 -9.18 -4.23 -2.78
C PRO A 50 -8.37 -4.27 -1.47
N LEU A 51 -7.56 -3.23 -1.21
CA LEU A 51 -6.78 -3.14 0.02
C LEU A 51 -7.67 -2.98 1.25
N GLU A 52 -8.88 -2.42 1.10
CA GLU A 52 -9.85 -2.27 2.18
C GLU A 52 -10.56 -3.59 2.52
N ALA A 53 -11.09 -4.26 1.49
CA ALA A 53 -11.93 -5.45 1.61
C ALA A 53 -11.21 -6.59 2.32
N GLU A 54 -9.97 -6.85 1.92
CA GLU A 54 -9.26 -7.98 2.45
C GLU A 54 -8.81 -7.78 3.92
N GLY A 55 -8.70 -6.54 4.40
CA GLY A 55 -8.41 -6.23 5.80
C GLY A 55 -9.59 -6.37 6.76
N ARG A 56 -10.83 -6.55 6.26
CA ARG A 56 -12.01 -6.87 7.07
C ARG A 56 -12.19 -8.38 7.31
N LEU A 57 -11.55 -9.24 6.50
CA LEU A 57 -11.68 -10.69 6.63
C LEU A 57 -10.82 -11.30 7.75
N GLU A 58 -9.96 -10.52 8.42
CA GLU A 58 -9.17 -11.01 9.58
C GLU A 58 -9.98 -11.02 10.89
N ARG A 59 -11.22 -11.53 10.86
CA ARG A 59 -11.84 -12.10 12.05
C ARG A 59 -11.59 -13.61 11.97
N PRO A 60 -10.80 -14.20 12.88
CA PRO A 60 -10.81 -15.65 13.03
C PRO A 60 -12.25 -16.06 13.37
N PRO A 61 -12.84 -17.06 12.71
CA PRO A 61 -13.98 -17.74 13.30
C PRO A 61 -13.50 -18.32 14.64
N GLU A 62 -13.95 -17.76 15.75
CA GLU A 62 -13.91 -18.49 17.01
C GLU A 62 -14.70 -19.79 16.79
N SER A 63 -14.04 -20.92 17.10
CA SER A 63 -14.56 -22.31 17.10
C SER A 63 -14.48 -23.05 15.77
N ASP A 64 -13.38 -23.80 15.55
CA ASP A 64 -13.41 -25.27 15.46
C ASP A 64 -12.01 -25.85 15.14
N PRO A 65 -11.72 -27.11 15.54
CA PRO A 65 -10.36 -27.62 15.69
C PRO A 65 -9.68 -27.99 14.37
N VAL A 66 -8.35 -27.89 14.40
CA VAL A 66 -7.38 -28.23 13.34
C VAL A 66 -7.73 -29.53 12.61
N PRO A 67 -7.95 -29.52 11.28
CA PRO A 67 -7.75 -30.72 10.47
C PRO A 67 -6.28 -30.78 10.06
N ASP A 68 -5.61 -31.79 10.58
CA ASP A 68 -4.36 -32.35 10.08
C ASP A 68 -4.55 -32.76 8.61
N ARG A 69 -4.32 -31.85 7.66
CA ARG A 69 -4.28 -32.15 6.22
C ARG A 69 -3.24 -31.32 5.48
N LEU A 70 -2.22 -32.05 5.05
CA LEU A 70 -1.23 -31.73 4.05
C LEU A 70 -1.91 -31.50 2.68
N ASP A 71 -2.59 -30.37 2.48
CA ASP A 71 -3.20 -30.02 1.18
C ASP A 71 -2.79 -28.62 0.73
N ALA A 72 -2.00 -28.61 -0.34
CA ALA A 72 -1.44 -27.45 -0.99
C ALA A 72 -2.48 -26.75 -1.87
N THR A 73 -3.01 -25.59 -1.45
CA THR A 73 -3.58 -24.55 -2.33
C THR A 73 -3.70 -23.20 -1.61
N ALA A 74 -2.66 -22.78 -0.88
CA ALA A 74 -2.56 -21.41 -0.37
C ALA A 74 -1.08 -20.96 -0.34
N GLU A 75 -0.48 -20.75 -1.52
CA GLU A 75 0.81 -20.08 -1.63
C GLU A 75 0.68 -18.57 -1.40
N ALA A 76 0.07 -18.18 -0.28
CA ALA A 76 0.18 -16.82 0.24
C ALA A 76 1.43 -16.78 1.12
N SER A 77 2.59 -16.47 0.52
CA SER A 77 3.86 -16.12 1.20
C SER A 77 4.30 -17.12 2.29
N SER A 78 5.25 -18.00 1.95
CA SER A 78 5.94 -18.90 2.89
C SER A 78 6.79 -18.20 3.97
N LEU A 79 6.82 -16.86 4.01
CA LEU A 79 7.56 -16.10 5.00
C LEU A 79 6.74 -15.93 6.28
N PRO A 80 7.35 -16.05 7.46
CA PRO A 80 6.70 -15.74 8.72
C PRO A 80 6.11 -14.31 8.72
N PRO A 81 4.93 -14.07 9.33
CA PRO A 81 4.28 -12.75 9.32
C PRO A 81 5.16 -11.58 9.79
N TRP A 82 6.12 -11.84 10.68
CA TRP A 82 7.02 -10.84 11.24
C TRP A 82 8.15 -10.40 10.28
N GLU A 83 8.42 -11.14 9.21
CA GLU A 83 9.52 -10.83 8.31
C GLU A 83 9.23 -9.58 7.47
N HIS A 84 8.01 -9.47 6.92
CA HIS A 84 7.55 -8.26 6.23
C HIS A 84 7.54 -7.03 7.16
N LEU A 85 7.26 -7.22 8.45
CA LEU A 85 7.33 -6.13 9.44
C LEU A 85 8.77 -5.70 9.74
N SER A 86 9.72 -6.64 9.67
CA SER A 86 11.15 -6.32 9.82
C SER A 86 11.65 -5.50 8.63
N PHE A 87 11.22 -5.83 7.41
CA PHE A 87 11.47 -5.01 6.22
C PHE A 87 10.85 -3.61 6.34
N LEU A 88 9.61 -3.53 6.84
CA LEU A 88 8.94 -2.26 7.10
C LEU A 88 9.69 -1.41 8.13
N ALA A 89 10.11 -1.99 9.25
CA ALA A 89 10.87 -1.30 10.28
C ALA A 89 12.19 -0.77 9.71
N ARG A 90 12.93 -1.61 8.96
CA ARG A 90 14.17 -1.22 8.30
C ARG A 90 13.97 -0.08 7.30
N TRP A 91 12.89 -0.10 6.52
CA TRP A 91 12.52 1.01 5.63
C TRP A 91 12.17 2.28 6.43
N TYR A 92 11.36 2.17 7.48
CA TYR A 92 10.88 3.31 8.28
C TYR A 92 12.03 4.04 8.97
N TYR A 93 13.00 3.30 9.49
CA TYR A 93 14.19 3.85 10.15
C TYR A 93 15.35 4.15 9.19
N SER A 94 15.18 3.97 7.88
CA SER A 94 16.20 4.32 6.89
C SER A 94 16.32 5.84 6.71
N SER A 95 17.56 6.33 6.59
CA SER A 95 17.88 7.73 6.28
C SER A 95 17.56 8.11 4.83
N PHE A 96 17.61 7.14 3.92
CA PHE A 96 17.34 7.29 2.49
C PHE A 96 15.97 6.73 2.11
N ARG A 97 14.98 6.86 3.00
CA ARG A 97 13.64 6.33 2.71
C ARG A 97 12.97 7.20 1.64
N GLU A 98 12.48 6.54 0.61
CA GLU A 98 11.56 7.15 -0.34
C GLU A 98 10.12 6.79 0.03
N GLY A 99 9.25 7.79 0.06
CA GLY A 99 7.83 7.63 0.37
C GLY A 99 7.41 8.20 1.73
N GLU A 100 6.13 8.04 2.03
CA GLU A 100 5.46 8.62 3.19
C GLU A 100 4.59 7.58 3.89
N LEU A 101 4.58 7.64 5.22
CA LEU A 101 3.70 6.82 6.05
C LEU A 101 2.47 7.65 6.48
N VAL A 102 1.30 7.24 6.00
CA VAL A 102 0.01 7.81 6.40
C VAL A 102 -0.62 6.89 7.45
N MET A 103 -0.61 7.32 8.70
CA MET A 103 -1.30 6.62 9.79
C MET A 103 -2.82 6.69 9.59
N LEU A 104 -3.47 5.54 9.67
CA LEU A 104 -4.91 5.37 9.60
C LEU A 104 -5.37 4.79 10.94
N ALA A 105 -6.37 5.38 11.59
CA ALA A 105 -6.97 4.74 12.76
C ALA A 105 -7.81 3.52 12.33
N ARG A 106 -8.00 2.54 13.24
CA ARG A 106 -8.64 1.24 12.91
C ARG A 106 -10.00 1.38 12.19
N ASN A 107 -10.79 2.36 12.58
CA ASN A 107 -12.15 2.59 12.06
C ASN A 107 -12.26 3.88 11.23
N GLN A 108 -11.12 4.42 10.78
CA GLN A 108 -11.11 5.62 9.96
C GLN A 108 -11.19 5.24 8.50
N GLU A 109 -12.10 5.88 7.76
CA GLU A 109 -12.11 5.81 6.30
C GLU A 109 -10.80 6.37 5.72
N ILE A 110 -10.39 5.85 4.57
CA ILE A 110 -9.17 6.29 3.94
C ILE A 110 -9.27 7.79 3.57
N PRO A 111 -8.34 8.65 4.04
CA PRO A 111 -8.41 10.08 3.76
C PRO A 111 -7.87 10.39 2.35
N HIS A 112 -8.68 10.14 1.31
CA HIS A 112 -8.27 10.27 -0.10
C HIS A 112 -7.66 11.64 -0.44
N ALA A 113 -8.24 12.74 0.05
CA ALA A 113 -7.68 14.08 -0.15
C ALA A 113 -6.28 14.25 0.47
N ARG A 114 -5.98 13.58 1.58
CA ARG A 114 -4.62 13.56 2.17
C ARG A 114 -3.68 12.74 1.29
N LEU A 115 -4.13 11.61 0.78
CA LEU A 115 -3.34 10.76 -0.11
C LEU A 115 -2.99 11.46 -1.42
N ILE A 116 -3.93 12.16 -2.05
CA ILE A 116 -3.66 12.94 -3.27
C ILE A 116 -2.50 13.93 -3.03
N ARG A 117 -2.52 14.65 -1.90
CA ARG A 117 -1.44 15.58 -1.55
C ARG A 117 -0.11 14.86 -1.35
N VAL A 118 -0.12 13.71 -0.68
CA VAL A 118 1.06 12.87 -0.48
C VAL A 118 1.62 12.35 -1.80
N CYS A 119 0.78 11.87 -2.72
CA CYS A 119 1.20 11.44 -4.05
C CYS A 119 1.90 12.57 -4.81
N ARG A 120 1.29 13.76 -4.83
CA ARG A 120 1.89 14.95 -5.48
C ARG A 120 3.24 15.31 -4.85
N LYS A 121 3.34 15.27 -3.51
CA LYS A 121 4.58 15.54 -2.77
C LYS A 121 5.69 14.55 -3.15
N ILE A 122 5.40 13.25 -3.12
CA ILE A 122 6.39 12.19 -3.42
C ILE A 122 6.89 12.31 -4.86
N LEU A 123 5.99 12.56 -5.82
CA LEU A 123 6.37 12.72 -7.21
C LEU A 123 7.20 13.99 -7.45
N ALA A 124 6.89 15.10 -6.78
CA ALA A 124 7.67 16.34 -6.87
C ALA A 124 9.08 16.15 -6.29
N ALA A 125 9.21 15.55 -5.10
CA ALA A 125 10.50 15.26 -4.48
C ALA A 125 11.38 14.35 -5.34
N GLY A 126 10.77 13.36 -6.01
CA GLY A 126 11.47 12.46 -6.91
C GLY A 126 11.95 13.09 -8.23
N GLN A 127 11.40 14.23 -8.64
CA GLN A 127 11.88 14.96 -9.82
C GLN A 127 13.14 15.78 -9.52
N GLU A 128 13.32 16.26 -8.29
CA GLU A 128 14.48 17.05 -7.88
C GLU A 128 15.77 16.21 -7.81
N GLU A 129 15.67 14.94 -7.40
CA GLU A 129 16.84 14.05 -7.35
C GLU A 129 17.29 13.53 -8.73
N GLY A 130 16.38 13.47 -9.71
CA GLY A 130 16.69 13.08 -11.09
C GLY A 130 17.31 14.17 -11.96
N GLY A 131 17.39 15.41 -11.47
CA GLY A 131 17.93 16.57 -12.18
C GLY A 131 19.39 16.94 -11.84
N LYS A 132 20.04 16.16 -10.98
CA LYS A 132 21.47 16.26 -10.68
C LYS A 132 22.18 15.00 -11.17
N GLN A 133 22.46 14.93 -12.47
CA GLN A 133 23.50 14.07 -13.04
C GLN A 133 24.30 14.88 -14.05
#